data_AF-W7Q798-F1
#
_entry.id   AF-W7Q798-F1
#
_cell.length_a   1.000
_cell.length_b   1.000
_cell.length_c   1.000
_cell.angle_alpha   90.00
_cell.angle_beta   90.00
_cell.angle_gamma   90.00
#
_symmetry.space_group_name_H-M   'P 1'
#
loop_
_entity.id
_entity.type
_entity.pdbx_description
1 polymer ?
#
loop_
_entity_poly.entity_id
_entity_poly.type
_entity_poly.pdbx_seq_one_letter_code
_entity_poly.pdbx_strand_id
1 'polypeptide(L)'
;MLKQQQSFILDGTLASLDVARKNVSRSLRKERDVQIFFVYQHPKLAWQFVCGREKVEGRNIPRESFIRQFLDVQDVVMQIKQEFREQVVLDMIIKNNDGTNQRWETDIDSIDDYLPERYTREQLEELLANEV
;
A
#
# COMPACT_ATOMS: atom_id res chain seq x y z
N MET A 1 -23.88 -6.45 -0.94
CA MET A 1 -23.94 -5.26 -1.84
C MET A 1 -24.38 -4.06 -1.01
N LEU A 2 -23.68 -2.92 -1.09
CA LEU A 2 -24.08 -1.67 -0.42
C LEU A 2 -25.32 -1.11 -1.11
N LYS A 3 -26.42 -0.92 -0.37
CA LYS A 3 -27.76 -0.68 -0.95
C LYS A 3 -28.15 0.80 -1.07
N GLN A 4 -27.46 1.72 -0.39
CA GLN A 4 -27.89 3.14 -0.32
C GLN A 4 -26.80 4.10 -0.80
N GLN A 5 -26.16 3.80 -1.94
CA GLN A 5 -25.11 4.65 -2.53
C GLN A 5 -23.97 5.02 -1.56
N GLN A 6 -23.74 4.22 -0.51
CA GLN A 6 -22.75 4.57 0.51
C GLN A 6 -21.34 4.62 -0.08
N SER A 7 -20.57 5.63 0.32
CA SER A 7 -19.12 5.64 0.21
C SER A 7 -18.52 4.73 1.29
N PHE A 8 -17.32 4.20 1.04
CA PHE A 8 -16.64 3.31 1.97
C PHE A 8 -15.14 3.51 1.88
N ILE A 9 -14.45 3.20 2.98
CA ILE A 9 -13.01 3.03 3.01
C ILE A 9 -12.75 1.53 2.99
N LEU A 10 -11.91 1.08 2.05
CA LEU A 10 -11.41 -0.28 2.02
C LEU A 10 -9.98 -0.28 2.54
N ASP A 11 -9.81 -0.69 3.79
CA ASP A 11 -8.50 -0.87 4.39
C ASP A 11 -7.98 -2.28 4.12
N GLY A 12 -6.80 -2.38 3.52
CA GLY A 12 -6.15 -3.63 3.15
C GLY A 12 -4.87 -3.41 2.36
N THR A 13 -4.12 -4.48 2.11
CA THR A 13 -2.79 -4.40 1.51
C THR A 13 -2.78 -4.00 0.04
N LEU A 14 -3.90 -4.16 -0.68
CA LEU A 14 -3.99 -3.90 -2.13
C LEU A 14 -2.96 -4.66 -3.00
N ALA A 15 -2.44 -5.80 -2.54
CA ALA A 15 -1.38 -6.56 -3.21
C ALA A 15 -1.86 -7.50 -4.35
N SER A 16 -3.16 -7.54 -4.66
CA SER A 16 -3.69 -8.36 -5.76
C SER A 16 -4.31 -7.47 -6.82
N LEU A 17 -3.70 -7.45 -8.01
CA LEU A 17 -4.13 -6.64 -9.14
C LEU A 17 -5.58 -6.93 -9.55
N ASP A 18 -5.95 -8.21 -9.69
CA ASP A 18 -7.30 -8.59 -10.13
C ASP A 18 -8.37 -8.15 -9.14
N VAL A 19 -8.09 -8.25 -7.84
CA VAL A 19 -9.00 -7.79 -6.79
C VAL A 19 -9.08 -6.26 -6.79
N ALA A 20 -7.94 -5.57 -6.88
CA ALA A 20 -7.86 -4.12 -6.95
C ALA A 20 -8.66 -3.59 -8.16
N ARG A 21 -8.39 -4.10 -9.36
CA ARG A 21 -9.10 -3.77 -10.61
C ARG A 21 -10.60 -3.97 -10.46
N LYS A 22 -11.02 -5.14 -9.97
CA LYS A 22 -12.45 -5.45 -9.76
C LYS A 22 -13.12 -4.45 -8.79
N ASN A 23 -12.42 -4.05 -7.74
CA ASN A 23 -12.92 -3.08 -6.76
C ASN A 23 -13.05 -1.68 -7.38
N VAL A 24 -12.00 -1.19 -8.05
CA VAL A 24 -11.97 0.13 -8.71
C VAL A 24 -13.06 0.20 -9.80
N SER A 25 -13.08 -0.75 -10.74
CA SER A 25 -14.10 -0.75 -11.81
C SER A 25 -15.52 -0.84 -11.26
N ARG A 26 -15.74 -1.55 -10.15
CA ARG A 26 -17.06 -1.61 -9.52
C ARG A 26 -17.47 -0.26 -8.90
N SER A 27 -16.54 0.47 -8.30
CA SER A 27 -16.80 1.81 -7.75
C SER A 27 -17.10 2.81 -8.86
N LEU A 28 -16.29 2.85 -9.92
CA LEU A 28 -16.48 3.75 -11.06
C LEU A 28 -17.81 3.50 -11.79
N ARG A 29 -18.22 2.23 -12.00
CA ARG A 29 -19.55 1.89 -12.54
C ARG A 29 -20.73 2.34 -11.68
N LYS A 30 -20.48 2.77 -10.45
CA LYS A 30 -21.47 3.32 -9.53
C LYS A 30 -21.30 4.83 -9.34
N GLU A 31 -20.57 5.47 -10.25
CA GLU A 31 -20.35 6.92 -10.25
C GLU A 31 -19.77 7.42 -8.92
N ARG A 32 -18.88 6.60 -8.34
CA ARG A 32 -18.10 6.98 -7.16
C ARG A 32 -16.72 7.43 -7.59
N ASP A 33 -16.26 8.49 -6.96
CA ASP A 33 -14.85 8.86 -6.99
C ASP A 33 -14.01 7.76 -6.32
N VAL A 34 -12.83 7.50 -6.88
CA VAL A 34 -11.90 6.52 -6.36
C VAL A 34 -10.59 7.22 -6.01
N GLN A 35 -10.23 7.13 -4.73
CA GLN A 35 -8.98 7.66 -4.20
C GLN A 35 -8.20 6.53 -3.53
N ILE A 36 -6.92 6.44 -3.85
CA ILE A 36 -5.98 5.50 -3.24
C ILE A 36 -5.00 6.30 -2.40
N PHE A 37 -4.90 5.96 -1.12
CA PHE A 37 -3.87 6.47 -0.23
C PHE A 37 -2.78 5.42 -0.08
N PHE A 38 -1.67 5.61 -0.79
CA PHE A 38 -0.49 4.76 -0.66
C PHE A 38 0.35 5.22 0.53
N VAL A 39 0.36 4.44 1.60
CA VAL A 39 1.12 4.75 2.81
C VAL A 39 2.44 3.98 2.80
N TYR A 40 3.54 4.68 2.57
CA TYR A 40 4.88 4.12 2.63
C TYR A 40 5.48 4.25 4.02
N GLN A 41 6.14 3.18 4.46
CA GLN A 41 6.98 3.11 5.65
C GLN A 41 8.23 2.32 5.30
N HIS A 42 9.39 2.77 5.81
CA HIS A 42 10.65 2.04 5.66
C HIS A 42 10.48 0.56 6.07
N PRO A 43 10.95 -0.42 5.25
CA PRO A 43 10.60 -1.84 5.42
C PRO A 43 10.93 -2.40 6.81
N LYS A 44 12.09 -2.04 7.38
CA LYS A 44 12.49 -2.44 8.73
C LYS A 44 11.47 -2.03 9.79
N LEU A 45 11.00 -0.78 9.74
CA LEU A 45 10.04 -0.25 10.70
C LEU A 45 8.66 -0.88 10.49
N ALA A 46 8.23 -1.05 9.24
CA ALA A 46 7.00 -1.75 8.90
C ALA A 46 7.02 -3.20 9.43
N TRP A 47 8.14 -3.90 9.29
CA TRP A 47 8.31 -5.26 9.81
C TRP A 47 8.24 -5.31 11.34
N GLN A 48 8.88 -4.36 12.03
CA GLN A 48 8.78 -4.24 13.49
C GLN A 48 7.32 -4.06 13.97
N PHE A 49 6.51 -3.28 13.25
CA PHE A 49 5.08 -3.16 13.56
C PHE A 49 4.33 -4.48 13.34
N VAL A 50 4.64 -5.24 12.28
CA VAL A 50 4.05 -6.56 12.03
C VAL A 50 4.38 -7.52 13.18
N CYS A 51 5.65 -7.63 13.57
CA CYS A 51 6.07 -8.48 14.69
C CYS A 51 5.46 -8.02 16.02
N GLY A 52 5.34 -6.71 16.24
CA GLY A 52 4.68 -6.15 17.43
C GLY A 52 3.21 -6.54 17.52
N ARG A 53 2.48 -6.46 16.40
CA ARG A 53 1.07 -6.88 16.32
C ARG A 53 0.90 -8.39 16.46
N GLU A 54 1.84 -9.20 15.99
CA GLU A 54 1.82 -10.64 16.24
C GLU A 54 1.85 -10.94 17.74
N LYS A 55 2.72 -10.26 18.50
CA LYS A 55 2.84 -10.43 19.96
C LYS A 55 1.57 -10.04 20.72
N VAL A 56 0.84 -9.03 20.24
CA VAL A 56 -0.36 -8.48 20.91
C VAL A 56 -1.66 -9.14 20.43
N GLU A 57 -1.77 -9.40 19.13
CA GLU A 57 -3.01 -9.81 18.46
C GLU A 57 -3.00 -11.28 17.98
N GLY A 58 -1.85 -11.96 18.04
CA GLY A 58 -1.71 -13.36 17.62
C GLY A 58 -1.75 -13.59 16.10
N ARG A 59 -1.71 -12.52 15.29
CA ARG A 59 -1.68 -12.61 13.82
C ARG A 59 -0.24 -12.82 13.33
N ASN A 60 0.12 -14.05 13.02
CA ASN A 60 1.40 -14.35 12.37
C ASN A 60 1.32 -14.02 10.87
N ILE A 61 2.23 -13.15 10.41
CA ILE A 61 2.47 -12.92 8.98
C ILE A 61 3.88 -13.42 8.68
N PRO A 62 4.03 -14.48 7.86
CA PRO A 62 5.35 -14.96 7.46
C PRO A 62 6.16 -13.86 6.79
N ARG A 63 7.45 -13.74 7.11
CA ARG A 63 8.36 -12.73 6.53
C ARG A 63 8.34 -12.73 5.01
N GLU A 64 8.32 -13.91 4.39
CA GLU A 64 8.22 -14.04 2.92
C GLU A 64 6.93 -13.42 2.37
N SER A 65 5.81 -13.59 3.08
CA SER A 65 4.54 -12.97 2.70
C SER A 65 4.57 -11.45 2.86
N PHE A 66 5.24 -10.95 3.90
CA PHE A 66 5.46 -9.52 4.07
C PHE A 66 6.29 -8.93 2.93
N ILE A 67 7.44 -9.54 2.61
CA ILE A 67 8.33 -9.08 1.54
C ILE A 67 7.60 -9.08 0.20
N ARG A 68 6.89 -10.16 -0.12
CA ARG A 68 6.07 -10.25 -1.33
C ARG A 68 5.03 -9.13 -1.36
N GLN A 69 4.24 -8.97 -0.30
CA GLN A 69 3.21 -7.92 -0.26
C GLN A 69 3.77 -6.50 -0.35
N PHE A 70 4.93 -6.25 0.25
CA PHE A 70 5.61 -4.95 0.22
C PHE A 70 6.03 -4.54 -1.19
N LEU A 71 6.45 -5.51 -2.01
CA LEU A 71 6.81 -5.28 -3.41
C LEU A 71 5.55 -5.24 -4.29
N ASP A 72 4.69 -6.26 -4.19
CA ASP A 72 3.50 -6.41 -5.03
C ASP A 72 2.57 -5.19 -4.97
N VAL A 73 2.40 -4.57 -3.79
CA VAL A 73 1.53 -3.39 -3.65
C VAL A 73 2.03 -2.20 -4.48
N GLN A 74 3.35 -2.03 -4.62
CA GLN A 74 3.91 -0.93 -5.42
C GLN A 74 3.54 -1.12 -6.89
N ASP A 75 3.73 -2.33 -7.41
CA ASP A 75 3.39 -2.67 -8.79
C ASP A 75 1.88 -2.60 -9.06
N VAL A 76 1.06 -3.04 -8.11
CA VAL A 76 -0.41 -3.00 -8.26
C VAL A 76 -0.90 -1.56 -8.28
N VAL A 77 -0.42 -0.70 -7.39
CA VAL A 77 -0.83 0.73 -7.35
C VAL A 77 -0.49 1.41 -8.67
N MET A 78 0.73 1.20 -9.19
CA MET A 78 1.17 1.77 -10.45
C MET A 78 0.33 1.28 -11.63
N GLN A 79 0.05 -0.02 -11.71
CA GLN A 79 -0.80 -0.58 -12.75
C GLN A 79 -2.23 -0.03 -12.69
N ILE A 80 -2.80 0.14 -11.49
CA ILE A 80 -4.12 0.73 -11.32
C ILE A 80 -4.14 2.21 -11.77
N LYS A 81 -3.16 3.02 -11.35
CA LYS A 81 -3.08 4.44 -11.79
C LYS A 81 -2.92 4.54 -13.31
N GLN A 82 -2.10 3.68 -13.92
CA GLN A 82 -1.93 3.64 -15.37
C GLN A 82 -3.19 3.20 -16.13
N GLU A 83 -3.90 2.20 -15.61
CA GLU A 83 -5.10 1.63 -16.23
C GLU A 83 -6.29 2.61 -16.18
N PHE A 84 -6.50 3.28 -15.05
CA PHE A 84 -7.67 4.14 -14.83
C PHE A 84 -7.38 5.65 -14.99
N ARG A 85 -6.11 6.04 -14.99
CA ARG A 85 -5.63 7.42 -15.21
C ARG A 85 -6.32 8.42 -14.27
N GLU A 86 -6.85 9.50 -14.82
CA GLU A 86 -7.55 10.59 -14.12
C GLU A 86 -8.81 10.13 -13.34
N GLN A 87 -9.35 8.92 -13.61
CA GLN A 87 -10.48 8.39 -12.85
C GLN A 87 -10.08 7.87 -11.45
N VAL A 88 -8.78 7.77 -11.17
CA VAL A 88 -8.25 7.37 -9.86
C VAL A 88 -7.27 8.44 -9.39
N VAL A 89 -7.60 9.05 -8.26
CA VAL A 89 -6.68 9.91 -7.52
C VAL A 89 -5.74 9.04 -6.71
N LEU A 90 -4.44 9.31 -6.80
CA LEU A 90 -3.42 8.58 -6.05
C LEU A 90 -2.66 9.57 -5.17
N ASP A 91 -2.77 9.41 -3.87
CA ASP A 91 -2.01 10.17 -2.89
C ASP A 91 -0.96 9.27 -2.25
N MET A 92 0.21 9.83 -1.96
CA MET A 92 1.29 9.15 -1.27
C MET A 92 1.59 9.80 0.06
N ILE A 93 1.65 8.99 1.11
CA ILE A 93 1.99 9.40 2.46
C ILE A 93 3.25 8.65 2.87
N ILE A 94 4.34 9.38 3.10
CA ILE A 94 5.60 8.82 3.61
C ILE A 94 5.65 9.08 5.10
N LYS A 95 5.63 8.00 5.90
CA LYS A 95 5.71 8.08 7.35
C LYS A 95 7.16 8.04 7.81
N ASN A 96 7.58 9.09 8.53
CA ASN A 96 8.80 9.11 9.31
C ASN A 96 8.48 8.90 10.79
N ASN A 97 9.20 7.98 11.44
CA ASN A 97 8.93 7.59 12.84
C ASN A 97 9.56 8.53 13.87
N ASP A 98 10.33 9.52 13.44
CA ASP A 98 10.93 10.54 14.32
C ASP A 98 9.96 11.72 14.59
N GLY A 99 8.77 11.70 13.98
CA GLY A 99 7.76 12.75 14.12
C GLY A 99 8.11 14.07 13.43
N THR A 100 9.21 14.13 12.66
CA THR A 100 9.71 15.41 12.13
C THR A 100 9.19 15.73 10.74
N ASN A 101 8.88 14.72 9.90
CA ASN A 101 8.55 14.96 8.49
C ASN A 101 7.58 13.91 7.93
N GLN A 102 6.27 14.10 8.07
CA GLN A 102 5.32 13.38 7.20
C GLN A 102 5.29 14.10 5.85
N ARG A 103 5.74 13.43 4.79
CA ARG A 103 5.62 13.97 3.42
C ARG A 103 4.30 13.46 2.82
N TRP A 104 3.52 14.40 2.30
CA TRP A 104 2.26 14.14 1.62
C TRP A 104 2.37 14.65 0.19
N GLU A 105 2.05 13.79 -0.77
CA GLU A 105 1.97 14.11 -2.18
C GLU A 105 0.59 13.74 -2.70
N THR A 106 -0.06 14.65 -3.42
CA THR A 106 -1.47 14.53 -3.83
C THR A 106 -1.57 14.34 -5.33
N ASP A 107 -2.48 13.47 -5.75
CA ASP A 107 -2.82 13.15 -7.15
C ASP A 107 -1.60 12.98 -8.06
N ILE A 108 -0.67 12.14 -7.61
CA ILE A 108 0.55 11.82 -8.33
C ILE A 108 0.29 10.78 -9.42
N ASP A 109 1.06 10.86 -10.50
CA ASP A 109 1.03 9.85 -11.57
C ASP A 109 1.85 8.60 -11.24
N SER A 110 2.85 8.75 -10.36
CA SER A 110 3.78 7.67 -10.03
C SER A 110 4.27 7.78 -8.59
N ILE A 111 4.20 6.68 -7.83
CA ILE A 111 4.83 6.59 -6.50
C ILE A 111 6.36 6.60 -6.60
N ASP A 112 6.89 6.20 -7.76
CA ASP A 112 8.32 5.97 -8.00
C ASP A 112 9.13 7.25 -7.85
N ASP A 113 8.54 8.39 -8.22
CA ASP A 113 9.16 9.71 -8.16
C ASP A 113 9.32 10.22 -6.72
N TYR A 114 8.64 9.57 -5.77
CA TYR A 114 8.55 10.00 -4.37
C TYR A 114 9.04 8.94 -3.38
N LEU A 115 9.25 7.70 -3.83
CA LEU A 115 9.78 6.62 -2.99
C LEU A 115 11.20 6.98 -2.52
N PRO A 116 11.46 6.98 -1.19
CA PRO A 116 12.80 7.28 -0.68
C PRO A 116 13.87 6.29 -1.14
N GLU A 117 13.50 5.01 -1.26
CA GLU A 117 14.39 3.92 -1.64
C GLU A 117 13.59 2.80 -2.31
N ARG A 118 14.23 2.13 -3.27
CA ARG A 118 13.72 0.92 -3.93
C ARG A 118 14.47 -0.29 -3.43
N TYR A 119 13.73 -1.36 -3.20
CA TYR A 119 14.30 -2.61 -2.73
C TYR A 119 13.98 -3.74 -3.71
N THR A 120 14.95 -4.60 -3.95
CA THR A 120 14.72 -5.93 -4.49
C THR A 120 14.30 -6.89 -3.37
N ARG A 121 13.82 -8.07 -3.76
CA ARG A 121 13.52 -9.14 -2.80
C ARG A 121 14.74 -9.49 -1.95
N GLU A 122 15.91 -9.63 -2.58
CA GLU A 122 17.16 -10.01 -1.91
C GLU A 122 17.58 -8.94 -0.91
N GLN A 123 17.47 -7.66 -1.28
CA GLN A 123 17.76 -6.55 -0.37
C GLN A 123 16.83 -6.55 0.85
N LEU A 124 15.53 -6.85 0.66
CA LEU A 124 14.58 -6.98 1.77
C LEU A 124 14.87 -8.20 2.64
N GLU A 125 15.23 -9.33 2.05
CA GLU A 125 15.58 -10.54 2.77
C GLU A 125 16.82 -10.33 3.65
N GLU A 126 17.84 -9.65 3.13
CA GLU A 126 19.05 -9.27 3.87
C GLU A 126 18.75 -8.24 4.97
N LEU A 127 18.00 -7.18 4.64
CA LEU A 127 17.62 -6.12 5.57
C LEU A 127 16.84 -6.68 6.78
N LEU A 128 16.01 -7.68 6.55
CA LEU A 128 15.15 -8.30 7.56
C LEU A 128 15.73 -9.61 8.13
N ALA A 129 16.95 -10.00 7.76
CA ALA A 129 17.60 -11.21 8.25
C ALA A 129 17.92 -11.12 9.75
N ASN A 130 18.25 -9.92 10.22
CA ASN A 130 18.72 -9.66 11.59
C ASN A 130 17.62 -9.17 12.54
N GLU A 131 16.36 -9.09 12.08
CA GLU A 131 15.22 -8.64 12.90
C GLU A 131 14.43 -9.86 13.40
N VAL A 132 14.53 -10.15 14.71
CA VAL A 132 13.80 -11.20 15.44
C VAL A 132 13.06 -10.60 16.64
#